data_AF-A0AAV9URM4-F1
#
_entry.id   AF-A0AAV9URM4-F1
#
_cell.length_a   1.000
_cell.length_b   1.000
_cell.length_c   1.000
_cell.angle_alpha   90.00
_cell.angle_beta   90.00
_cell.angle_gamma   90.00
#
_symmetry.space_group_name_H-M   'P 1'
#
loop_
_entity.id
_entity.type
_entity.pdbx_description
1 polymer ?
#
loop_
_entity_poly.entity_id
_entity_poly.type
_entity_poly.pdbx_seq_one_letter_code
_entity_poly.pdbx_strand_id
1 'polypeptide(L)'
;MPTNADRLLLLADHIKLSLLERSRAISLKLEPNTADAYISRSLETLRQGIEQIEQEQTRLEQNGELSSKSLRDHEDSLIKLRSQYDALKSQFASQSDSNSSSTIDLTNVTSKTGLDPNSLPYSDDPDHHHHRAARGLASYTDDDTPSTRDSLMGSADLTTSARKSKQVRFSDSLVDTSEMSNTQVMTLHQRIMEEQDGTLDRLSESISRQRELSIQIGDELDSQGELLDDLDEGVDRSQRRITGARKRLDTFARKAKDNGSMITIVVLIIILVLLIALLK
;
A
#
# COMPACT_ATOMS: atom_id res chain seq x y z
N MET A 1 7.48 19.13 -14.01
CA MET A 1 6.64 17.92 -14.01
C MET A 1 7.24 16.97 -12.98
N PRO A 2 6.45 16.37 -12.07
CA PRO A 2 6.98 15.37 -11.14
C PRO A 2 7.53 14.18 -11.93
N THR A 3 8.70 13.69 -11.54
CA THR A 3 9.34 12.53 -12.18
C THR A 3 8.59 11.24 -11.86
N ASN A 4 8.78 10.17 -12.65
CA ASN A 4 8.18 8.86 -12.33
C ASN A 4 8.61 8.38 -10.94
N ALA A 5 9.85 8.67 -10.53
CA ALA A 5 10.35 8.41 -9.17
C ALA A 5 9.55 9.17 -8.09
N ASP A 6 9.22 10.45 -8.31
CA ASP A 6 8.42 11.23 -7.36
C ASP A 6 7.00 10.65 -7.19
N ARG A 7 6.40 10.15 -8.28
CA ARG A 7 5.09 9.50 -8.23
C ARG A 7 5.12 8.19 -7.44
N LEU A 8 6.17 7.40 -7.61
CA LEU A 8 6.38 6.17 -6.84
C LEU A 8 6.67 6.44 -5.35
N LEU A 9 7.36 7.54 -5.02
CA LEU A 9 7.55 7.97 -3.63
C LEU A 9 6.22 8.36 -2.97
N LEU A 10 5.35 9.07 -3.68
CA LEU A 10 4.01 9.41 -3.19
C LEU A 10 3.16 8.15 -3.00
N LEU A 11 3.26 7.19 -3.91
CA LEU A 11 2.63 5.88 -3.77
C LEU A 11 3.16 5.13 -2.53
N ALA A 12 4.47 5.14 -2.29
CA ALA A 12 5.09 4.53 -1.12
C ALA A 12 4.56 5.13 0.19
N ASP A 13 4.44 6.45 0.26
CA ASP A 13 3.93 7.14 1.45
C ASP A 13 2.43 6.83 1.69
N HIS A 14 1.65 6.71 0.62
CA HIS A 14 0.26 6.27 0.72
C HIS A 14 0.13 4.82 1.22
N ILE A 15 0.95 3.91 0.70
CA ILE A 15 0.99 2.51 1.18
C ILE A 15 1.32 2.49 2.67
N LYS A 16 2.30 3.29 3.11
CA LYS A 16 2.64 3.45 4.52
C LYS A 16 1.45 3.93 5.36
N LEU A 17 0.73 4.94 4.89
CA LEU A 17 -0.44 5.47 5.60
C LEU A 17 -1.55 4.42 5.71
N SER A 18 -1.83 3.69 4.63
CA SER A 18 -2.83 2.60 4.61
C SER A 18 -2.45 1.43 5.54
N LEU A 19 -1.15 1.12 5.68
CA LEU A 19 -0.66 0.13 6.64
C LEU A 19 -0.83 0.58 8.09
N LEU A 20 -0.63 1.87 8.37
CA LEU A 20 -0.86 2.41 9.71
C LEU A 20 -2.34 2.39 10.06
N GLU A 21 -3.21 2.79 9.14
CA GLU A 21 -4.66 2.73 9.32
C GLU A 21 -5.13 1.29 9.54
N ARG A 22 -4.62 0.34 8.76
CA ARG A 22 -4.86 -1.08 8.96
C ARG A 22 -4.40 -1.57 10.34
N SER A 23 -3.19 -1.22 10.77
CA SER A 23 -2.67 -1.61 12.08
C SER A 23 -3.56 -1.11 13.23
N ARG A 24 -4.13 0.10 13.06
CA ARG A 24 -5.08 0.70 13.99
C ARG A 24 -6.43 -0.02 13.94
N ALA A 25 -6.93 -0.38 12.77
CA ALA A 25 -8.17 -1.13 12.59
C ALA A 25 -8.09 -2.53 13.22
N ILE A 26 -6.96 -3.24 13.03
CA ILE A 26 -6.67 -4.52 13.68
C ILE A 26 -6.68 -4.36 15.21
N SER A 27 -6.07 -3.28 15.72
CA SER A 27 -6.06 -2.98 17.16
C SER A 27 -7.47 -2.72 17.71
N LEU A 28 -8.38 -2.19 16.87
CA LEU A 28 -9.78 -1.93 17.20
C LEU A 28 -10.72 -3.12 16.91
N LYS A 29 -10.19 -4.26 16.43
CA LYS A 29 -10.96 -5.46 16.03
C LYS A 29 -12.07 -5.16 14.99
N LEU A 30 -11.89 -4.14 14.16
CA LEU A 30 -12.77 -3.91 13.01
C LEU A 30 -12.27 -4.77 11.84
N GLU A 31 -13.18 -5.44 11.12
CA GLU A 31 -12.83 -6.32 10.00
C GLU A 31 -12.07 -5.56 8.89
N PRO A 32 -10.85 -5.99 8.52
CA PRO A 32 -9.97 -5.24 7.62
C PRO A 32 -9.93 -5.78 6.17
N ASN A 33 -10.94 -6.54 5.73
CA ASN A 33 -10.79 -7.41 4.55
C ASN A 33 -10.58 -6.66 3.20
N THR A 34 -11.17 -5.47 3.02
CA THR A 34 -11.07 -4.73 1.73
C THR A 34 -9.77 -3.96 1.55
N ALA A 35 -9.06 -3.63 2.63
CA ALA A 35 -7.81 -2.88 2.57
C ALA A 35 -6.64 -3.74 2.07
N ASP A 36 -6.63 -5.03 2.39
CA ASP A 36 -5.53 -5.95 2.09
C ASP A 36 -5.34 -6.21 0.59
N ALA A 37 -6.45 -6.33 -0.15
CA ALA A 37 -6.42 -6.48 -1.60
C ALA A 37 -5.88 -5.22 -2.31
N TYR A 38 -6.18 -4.03 -1.76
CA TYR A 38 -5.65 -2.78 -2.30
C TYR A 38 -4.17 -2.61 -1.98
N ILE A 39 -3.76 -2.86 -0.73
CA ILE A 39 -2.37 -2.75 -0.29
C ILE A 39 -1.48 -3.70 -1.11
N SER A 40 -1.91 -4.95 -1.30
CA SER A 40 -1.17 -5.91 -2.12
C SER A 40 -1.03 -5.47 -3.57
N ARG A 41 -2.10 -4.97 -4.21
CA ARG A 41 -2.01 -4.44 -5.58
C ARG A 41 -1.09 -3.21 -5.66
N SER A 42 -1.20 -2.27 -4.72
CA SER A 42 -0.35 -1.08 -4.70
C SER A 42 1.13 -1.39 -4.42
N LEU A 43 1.42 -2.42 -3.62
CA LEU A 43 2.78 -2.94 -3.44
C LEU A 43 3.32 -3.54 -4.74
N GLU A 44 2.50 -4.27 -5.49
CA GLU A 44 2.91 -4.81 -6.79
C GLU A 44 3.17 -3.70 -7.81
N THR A 45 2.30 -2.70 -7.88
CA THR A 45 2.49 -1.50 -8.72
C THR A 45 3.79 -0.76 -8.36
N LEU A 46 4.08 -0.63 -7.07
CA LEU A 46 5.34 -0.02 -6.63
C LEU A 46 6.56 -0.87 -7.01
N ARG A 47 6.46 -2.20 -6.90
CA ARG A 47 7.51 -3.15 -7.30
C ARG A 47 7.80 -3.03 -8.80
N GLN A 48 6.76 -3.09 -9.63
CA GLN A 48 6.85 -2.95 -11.08
C GLN A 48 7.47 -1.61 -11.48
N GLY A 49 7.06 -0.51 -10.84
CA GLY A 49 7.63 0.82 -11.11
C GLY A 49 9.11 0.94 -10.75
N ILE A 50 9.56 0.31 -9.67
CA ILE A 50 10.99 0.25 -9.32
C ILE A 50 11.77 -0.54 -10.38
N GLU A 51 11.26 -1.70 -10.78
CA GLU A 51 11.89 -2.56 -11.78
C GLU A 51 12.01 -1.87 -13.15
N GLN A 52 10.99 -1.12 -13.55
CA GLN A 52 11.01 -0.36 -14.80
C GLN A 52 12.07 0.75 -14.78
N ILE A 53 12.21 1.49 -13.68
CA ILE A 53 13.23 2.53 -13.55
C ILE A 53 14.64 1.91 -13.55
N GLU A 54 14.82 0.74 -12.93
CA GLU A 54 16.08 0.00 -12.94
C GLU A 54 16.47 -0.45 -14.36
N GLN A 55 15.50 -0.93 -15.15
CA GLN A 55 15.72 -1.27 -16.56
C GLN A 55 16.06 -0.03 -17.41
N GLU A 56 15.36 1.09 -17.20
CA GLU A 56 15.64 2.35 -17.89
C GLU A 56 17.08 2.82 -17.59
N GLN A 57 17.52 2.74 -16.33
CA GLN A 57 18.88 3.08 -15.94
C GLN A 57 19.91 2.16 -16.61
N THR A 58 19.70 0.85 -16.56
CA THR A 58 20.60 -0.15 -17.15
C THR A 58 20.82 0.12 -18.64
N ARG A 59 19.75 0.51 -19.34
CA ARG A 59 19.81 0.86 -20.77
C ARG A 59 20.58 2.16 -21.02
N LEU A 60 20.36 3.19 -20.21
CA LEU A 60 21.05 4.47 -20.34
C LEU A 60 22.55 4.36 -20.00
N GLU A 61 22.93 3.47 -19.09
CA GLU A 61 24.33 3.13 -18.79
C GLU A 61 25.02 2.45 -19.98
N GLN A 62 24.36 1.49 -20.62
CA GLN A 62 24.89 0.81 -21.81
C GLN A 62 25.09 1.78 -22.99
N ASN A 63 24.20 2.77 -23.14
CA ASN A 63 24.30 3.78 -24.17
C ASN A 63 25.31 4.90 -23.85
N GLY A 64 25.76 5.02 -22.60
CA GLY A 64 26.69 6.05 -22.15
C GLY A 64 26.13 7.48 -22.22
N GLU A 65 24.81 7.65 -22.21
CA GLU A 65 24.13 8.92 -22.48
C GLU A 65 23.92 9.81 -21.24
N LEU A 66 24.25 9.33 -20.02
CA LEU A 66 24.03 10.08 -18.78
C LEU A 66 25.30 10.70 -18.18
N SER A 67 25.13 11.91 -17.63
CA SER A 67 26.13 12.56 -16.77
C SER A 67 26.28 11.79 -15.46
N SER A 68 27.51 11.53 -15.02
CA SER A 68 27.82 10.74 -13.81
C SER A 68 27.14 11.25 -12.53
N LYS A 69 26.77 12.54 -12.50
CA LYS A 69 26.06 13.15 -11.37
C LYS A 69 24.58 12.75 -11.32
N SER A 70 23.87 12.82 -12.45
CA SER A 70 22.45 12.44 -12.48
C SER A 70 22.27 10.94 -12.28
N LEU A 71 23.20 10.12 -12.79
CA LEU A 71 23.18 8.68 -12.60
C LEU A 71 23.19 8.32 -11.10
N ARG A 72 24.04 9.01 -10.33
CA ARG A 72 24.17 8.82 -8.89
C ARG A 72 22.93 9.27 -8.11
N ASP A 73 22.33 10.41 -8.49
CA ASP A 73 21.10 10.90 -7.85
C ASP A 73 19.91 9.94 -8.11
N HIS A 74 19.85 9.33 -9.30
CA HIS A 74 18.86 8.31 -9.65
C HIS A 74 19.09 7.00 -8.90
N GLU A 75 20.34 6.53 -8.81
CA GLU A 75 20.73 5.34 -8.05
C GLU A 75 20.40 5.49 -6.56
N ASP A 76 20.73 6.63 -5.95
CA ASP A 76 20.41 6.94 -4.55
C ASP A 76 18.89 6.92 -4.30
N SER A 77 18.10 7.39 -5.27
CA SER A 77 16.64 7.36 -5.20
C SER A 77 16.10 5.92 -5.30
N LEU A 78 16.61 5.11 -6.21
CA LEU A 78 16.26 3.68 -6.35
C LEU A 78 16.54 2.89 -5.08
N ILE A 79 17.71 3.09 -4.47
CA ILE A 79 18.09 2.45 -3.20
C ILE A 79 17.07 2.82 -2.11
N LYS A 80 16.68 4.10 -2.04
CA LYS A 80 15.67 4.57 -1.10
C LYS A 80 14.31 3.92 -1.35
N LEU A 81 13.81 3.90 -2.59
CA LEU A 81 12.53 3.27 -2.93
C LEU A 81 12.53 1.77 -2.60
N ARG A 82 13.62 1.06 -2.91
CA ARG A 82 13.77 -0.36 -2.62
C ARG A 82 13.74 -0.65 -1.13
N SER A 83 14.52 0.10 -0.34
CA SER A 83 14.51 -0.05 1.12
C SER A 83 13.14 0.24 1.73
N GLN A 84 12.42 1.23 1.19
CA GLN A 84 11.05 1.54 1.61
C GLN A 84 10.08 0.42 1.25
N TYR A 85 10.15 -0.13 0.03
CA TYR A 85 9.34 -1.27 -0.40
C TYR A 85 9.54 -2.49 0.51
N ASP A 86 10.79 -2.87 0.80
CA ASP A 86 11.09 -4.03 1.65
C ASP A 86 10.57 -3.83 3.09
N ALA A 87 10.68 -2.61 3.63
CA ALA A 87 10.12 -2.26 4.93
C ALA A 87 8.58 -2.34 4.93
N LEU A 88 7.91 -1.80 3.91
CA LEU A 88 6.44 -1.84 3.79
C LEU A 88 5.92 -3.26 3.61
N LYS A 89 6.62 -4.06 2.80
CA LYS A 89 6.27 -5.46 2.54
C LYS A 89 6.38 -6.33 3.80
N SER A 90 7.47 -6.19 4.56
CA SER A 90 7.65 -6.90 5.83
C SER A 90 6.62 -6.47 6.89
N GLN A 91 6.28 -5.19 6.94
CA GLN A 91 5.23 -4.67 7.82
C GLN A 91 3.85 -5.23 7.45
N PHE A 92 3.53 -5.32 6.16
CA PHE A 92 2.28 -5.92 5.68
C PHE A 92 2.18 -7.42 6.03
N ALA A 93 3.27 -8.17 5.81
CA ALA A 93 3.33 -9.60 6.09
C ALA A 93 3.13 -9.90 7.60
N SER A 94 3.91 -9.24 8.46
CA SER A 94 3.83 -9.43 9.93
C SER A 94 2.45 -9.12 10.52
N GLN A 95 1.78 -8.10 10.01
CA GLN A 95 0.43 -7.75 10.46
C GLN A 95 -0.65 -8.71 9.93
N SER A 96 -0.44 -9.35 8.78
CA SER A 96 -1.39 -10.31 8.21
C SER A 96 -1.43 -11.62 9.01
N ASP A 97 -0.28 -12.10 9.49
CA ASP A 97 -0.19 -13.29 10.34
C ASP A 97 -0.87 -13.10 11.71
N SER A 98 -0.99 -11.85 12.17
CA SER A 98 -1.65 -11.49 13.43
C SER A 98 -3.17 -11.70 13.38
N ASN A 99 -3.80 -11.62 12.20
CA ASN A 99 -5.24 -11.89 12.04
C ASN A 99 -5.57 -13.39 12.03
N SER A 100 -4.66 -14.22 11.48
CA SER A 100 -4.85 -15.67 11.38
C SER A 100 -4.86 -16.39 12.74
N SER A 101 -4.39 -15.76 13.81
CA SER A 101 -4.45 -16.32 15.18
C SER A 101 -5.81 -16.10 15.88
N SER A 102 -6.78 -15.44 15.23
CA SER A 102 -8.09 -15.14 15.82
C SER A 102 -9.26 -16.00 15.31
N THR A 103 -9.01 -16.95 14.41
CA THR A 103 -9.99 -18.02 14.16
C THR A 103 -9.91 -19.01 15.31
N ILE A 104 -10.80 -18.86 16.28
CA ILE A 104 -11.10 -19.91 17.25
C ILE A 104 -11.46 -21.15 16.43
N ASP A 105 -10.58 -22.14 16.44
CA ASP A 105 -10.79 -23.42 15.80
C ASP A 105 -11.92 -24.16 16.53
N LEU A 106 -13.16 -23.97 16.04
CA LEU A 106 -14.34 -24.65 16.56
C LEU A 106 -14.46 -26.11 16.09
N THR A 107 -13.40 -26.72 15.54
CA THR A 107 -13.46 -28.13 15.13
C THR A 107 -13.40 -29.11 16.31
N ASN A 108 -13.13 -28.64 17.54
CA ASN A 108 -12.99 -29.50 18.72
C ASN A 108 -14.18 -29.48 19.70
N VAL A 109 -15.32 -28.90 19.33
CA VAL A 109 -16.58 -29.05 20.11
C VAL A 109 -17.44 -30.15 19.49
N THR A 110 -16.92 -31.37 19.45
CA THR A 110 -17.75 -32.57 19.21
C THR A 110 -17.24 -33.70 20.09
N SER A 111 -17.78 -33.78 21.30
CA SER A 111 -18.31 -35.00 21.92
C SER A 111 -18.44 -34.84 23.43
N LYS A 112 -19.58 -34.27 23.87
CA LYS A 112 -20.34 -34.72 25.05
C LYS A 112 -21.52 -33.78 25.30
N THR A 113 -22.65 -34.13 24.69
CA THR A 113 -24.00 -34.16 25.29
C THR A 113 -24.95 -34.58 24.18
N GLY A 114 -25.47 -35.81 24.29
CA GLY A 114 -26.50 -36.29 23.37
C GLY A 114 -27.81 -35.58 23.64
N LEU A 115 -28.38 -34.96 22.61
CA LEU A 115 -29.80 -34.65 22.49
C LEU A 115 -30.14 -34.69 21.00
N ASP A 116 -30.94 -35.69 20.60
CA ASP A 116 -31.37 -35.93 19.23
C ASP A 116 -32.30 -34.82 18.72
N PRO A 117 -32.17 -34.37 17.44
CA PRO A 117 -32.88 -33.21 16.92
C PRO A 117 -34.28 -33.51 16.35
N ASN A 118 -34.88 -34.67 16.64
CA ASN A 118 -36.10 -35.11 15.93
C ASN A 118 -37.23 -35.68 16.81
N SER A 119 -37.39 -35.19 18.05
CA SER A 119 -38.54 -35.58 18.89
C SER A 119 -39.54 -34.43 19.05
N LEU A 120 -40.37 -34.24 18.02
CA LEU A 120 -41.68 -33.61 18.18
C LEU A 120 -42.75 -34.59 17.73
N PRO A 121 -43.61 -35.08 18.64
CA PRO A 121 -44.94 -35.53 18.29
C PRO A 121 -45.90 -34.37 18.54
N TYR A 122 -46.26 -33.67 17.46
CA TYR A 122 -47.52 -32.92 17.40
C TYR A 122 -48.65 -33.94 17.29
N SER A 123 -49.50 -33.99 18.29
CA SER A 123 -50.77 -34.73 18.27
C SER A 123 -51.87 -33.80 18.77
N ASP A 124 -52.72 -33.36 17.86
CA ASP A 124 -54.04 -32.83 18.17
C ASP A 124 -54.88 -33.94 18.82
N ASP A 125 -55.39 -33.72 20.03
CA ASP A 125 -56.50 -34.51 20.55
C ASP A 125 -57.47 -33.62 21.36
N PRO A 126 -58.76 -33.55 20.97
CA PRO A 126 -59.76 -32.75 21.65
C PRO A 126 -60.52 -33.63 22.65
N ASP A 127 -60.43 -33.32 23.96
CA ASP A 127 -61.56 -33.37 24.90
C ASP A 127 -61.11 -33.28 26.37
N HIS A 128 -62.02 -32.69 27.16
CA HIS A 128 -62.17 -32.75 28.62
C HIS A 128 -61.66 -31.61 29.52
N HIS A 129 -62.68 -30.94 30.06
CA HIS A 129 -62.75 -29.99 31.16
C HIS A 129 -62.02 -30.42 32.44
N HIS A 130 -61.59 -29.45 33.27
CA HIS A 130 -62.11 -29.19 34.63
C HIS A 130 -61.19 -28.27 35.46
N HIS A 131 -61.79 -27.21 36.00
CA HIS A 131 -61.54 -26.60 37.32
C HIS A 131 -60.15 -26.04 37.70
N ARG A 132 -60.08 -24.70 37.75
CA ARG A 132 -60.14 -23.88 39.00
C ARG A 132 -59.02 -22.84 39.08
N ALA A 133 -59.48 -21.62 39.36
CA ALA A 133 -58.72 -20.39 39.55
C ALA A 133 -57.72 -20.44 40.72
N ALA A 134 -56.62 -19.71 40.59
CA ALA A 134 -56.18 -18.74 41.59
C ALA A 134 -55.26 -17.68 40.96
N ARG A 135 -55.70 -16.43 41.07
CA ARG A 135 -54.96 -15.20 40.76
C ARG A 135 -53.75 -15.03 41.69
N GLY A 136 -52.71 -14.39 41.20
CA GLY A 136 -51.57 -13.89 41.99
C GLY A 136 -50.79 -12.81 41.25
N LEU A 137 -51.49 -11.70 40.94
CA LEU A 137 -50.91 -10.44 40.47
C LEU A 137 -50.19 -9.78 41.66
N ALA A 138 -48.85 -9.80 41.67
CA ALA A 138 -48.06 -9.12 42.69
C ALA A 138 -47.78 -7.68 42.25
N SER A 139 -48.36 -6.78 43.03
CA SER A 139 -48.30 -5.32 42.95
C SER A 139 -46.88 -4.80 43.08
N TYR A 140 -46.56 -3.82 42.23
CA TYR A 140 -45.47 -2.88 42.42
C TYR A 140 -45.77 -2.06 43.69
N THR A 141 -44.89 -2.12 44.68
CA THR A 141 -44.90 -1.21 45.84
C THR A 141 -43.57 -0.48 45.86
N ASP A 142 -43.68 0.83 45.68
CA ASP A 142 -42.64 1.83 45.85
C ASP A 142 -42.31 1.91 47.35
N ASP A 143 -41.08 1.58 47.74
CA ASP A 143 -40.59 1.73 49.12
C ASP A 143 -39.26 2.49 49.08
N ASP A 144 -39.34 3.79 49.35
CA ASP A 144 -38.22 4.71 49.50
C ASP A 144 -37.41 4.36 50.76
N THR A 145 -36.33 3.60 50.59
CA THR A 145 -35.31 3.40 51.63
C THR A 145 -33.94 3.88 51.13
N PRO A 146 -33.36 4.96 51.69
CA PRO A 146 -32.12 5.56 51.17
C PRO A 146 -30.83 4.81 51.56
N SER A 147 -30.93 3.59 52.11
CA SER A 147 -29.80 2.87 52.72
C SER A 147 -29.15 1.81 51.81
N THR A 148 -29.65 1.58 50.58
CA THR A 148 -29.06 0.59 49.66
C THR A 148 -27.96 1.16 48.75
N ARG A 149 -27.78 2.48 48.71
CA ARG A 149 -26.69 3.14 47.95
C ARG A 149 -25.33 3.06 48.64
N ASP A 150 -25.32 2.97 49.97
CA ASP A 150 -24.10 2.97 50.80
C ASP A 150 -23.35 1.63 50.71
N SER A 151 -24.03 0.53 50.38
CA SER A 151 -23.42 -0.79 50.20
C SER A 151 -22.83 -1.04 48.81
N LEU A 152 -23.01 -0.11 47.87
CA LEU A 152 -22.43 -0.18 46.51
C LEU A 152 -21.10 0.57 46.39
N MET A 153 -20.76 1.43 47.35
CA MET A 153 -19.44 2.04 47.48
C MET A 153 -18.66 1.30 48.57
N GLY A 154 -17.89 0.30 48.14
CA GLY A 154 -17.15 -0.62 48.99
C GLY A 154 -16.48 0.03 50.21
N SER A 155 -16.86 -0.48 51.38
CA SER A 155 -16.12 -0.38 52.63
C SER A 155 -14.74 -1.04 52.45
N ALA A 156 -13.74 -0.22 52.16
CA ALA A 156 -12.34 -0.58 52.29
C ALA A 156 -11.80 0.13 53.55
N ASP A 157 -11.89 -0.57 54.67
CA ASP A 157 -11.12 -0.27 55.87
C ASP A 157 -9.64 -0.48 55.55
N LEU A 158 -8.92 0.61 55.26
CA LEU A 158 -7.45 0.62 55.24
C LEU A 158 -6.93 1.89 55.89
N THR A 159 -6.52 1.69 57.14
CA THR A 159 -5.64 2.57 57.90
C THR A 159 -4.36 2.91 57.13
N THR A 160 -3.93 4.17 57.24
CA THR A 160 -2.54 4.63 57.12
C THR A 160 -1.87 4.57 55.74
N SER A 161 -2.02 5.63 54.93
CA SER A 161 -0.87 6.34 54.36
C SER A 161 -1.34 7.57 53.59
N ALA A 162 -0.96 8.77 54.06
CA ALA A 162 -1.04 10.00 53.29
C ALA A 162 -0.05 9.95 52.11
N ARG A 163 -0.34 9.12 51.11
CA ARG A 163 0.29 9.21 49.80
C ARG A 163 -0.51 10.22 49.00
N LYS A 164 0.01 11.45 48.96
CA LYS A 164 -0.35 12.48 48.00
C LYS A 164 -0.15 11.88 46.61
N SER A 165 -1.15 11.15 46.11
CA SER A 165 -1.21 10.72 44.72
C SER A 165 -1.28 12.01 43.91
N LYS A 166 -0.12 12.42 43.38
CA LYS A 166 -0.04 13.40 42.33
C LYS A 166 -0.77 12.76 41.16
N GLN A 167 -2.09 12.98 41.09
CA GLN A 167 -2.87 12.70 39.89
C GLN A 167 -2.19 13.49 38.79
N VAL A 168 -1.39 12.80 37.98
CA VAL A 168 -0.94 13.32 36.71
C VAL A 168 -2.19 13.35 35.87
N ARG A 169 -2.91 14.48 35.93
CA ARG A 169 -3.91 14.82 34.92
C ARG A 169 -3.13 14.93 33.62
N PHE A 170 -3.29 13.93 32.76
CA PHE A 170 -2.93 14.07 31.36
C PHE A 170 -3.87 15.11 30.77
N SER A 171 -3.51 16.39 30.90
CA SER A 171 -4.16 17.47 30.18
C SER A 171 -3.59 17.46 28.76
N ASP A 172 -4.05 16.49 27.96
CA ASP A 172 -3.88 16.49 26.51
C ASP A 172 -5.03 17.25 25.82
N SER A 173 -5.68 18.16 26.57
CA SER A 173 -6.69 19.07 26.02
C SER A 173 -6.00 20.37 25.65
N LEU A 174 -5.84 20.61 24.34
CA LEU A 174 -5.38 21.90 23.81
C LEU A 174 -6.31 23.07 24.20
N VAL A 175 -7.51 22.78 24.70
CA VAL A 175 -8.52 23.75 25.12
C VAL A 175 -8.63 23.72 26.64
N ASP A 176 -8.46 24.87 27.29
CA ASP A 176 -8.63 25.03 28.73
C ASP A 176 -10.13 24.99 29.08
N THR A 177 -10.60 23.80 29.48
CA THR A 177 -12.00 23.58 29.88
C THR A 177 -12.23 23.76 31.37
N SER A 178 -11.25 24.27 32.13
CA SER A 178 -11.28 24.28 33.59
C SER A 178 -12.33 25.24 34.18
N GLU A 179 -12.74 26.28 33.43
CA GLU A 179 -13.76 27.26 33.82
C GLU A 179 -15.12 27.05 33.13
N MET A 180 -15.26 26.05 32.25
CA MET A 180 -16.48 25.82 31.47
C MET A 180 -17.48 24.94 32.24
N SER A 181 -18.78 25.29 32.17
CA SER A 181 -19.83 24.43 32.73
C SER A 181 -19.90 23.10 31.95
N ASN A 182 -20.34 22.00 32.59
CA ASN A 182 -20.48 20.70 31.92
C ASN A 182 -21.29 20.76 30.61
N THR A 183 -22.29 21.66 30.54
CA THR A 183 -23.09 21.90 29.33
C THR A 183 -22.31 22.64 28.23
N GLN A 184 -21.44 23.57 28.60
CA GLN A 184 -20.54 24.26 27.67
C GLN A 184 -19.43 23.31 27.18
N VAL A 185 -18.88 22.46 28.06
CA VAL A 185 -17.92 21.41 27.70
C VAL A 185 -18.57 20.42 26.71
N MET A 186 -19.81 19.98 26.97
CA MET A 186 -20.55 19.13 26.03
C MET A 186 -20.73 19.79 24.66
N THR A 187 -21.14 21.07 24.65
CA THR A 187 -21.32 21.83 23.40
C THR A 187 -20.01 22.02 22.63
N LEU A 188 -18.91 22.26 23.35
CA LEU A 188 -17.57 22.35 22.79
C LEU A 188 -17.13 21.02 22.18
N HIS A 189 -17.30 19.91 22.89
CA HIS A 189 -17.00 18.57 22.38
C HIS A 189 -17.81 18.24 21.12
N GLN A 190 -19.08 18.63 21.06
CA GLN A 190 -19.92 18.41 19.88
C GLN A 190 -19.38 19.18 18.66
N ARG A 191 -18.97 20.44 18.83
CA ARG A 191 -18.33 21.21 17.75
C ARG A 191 -16.99 20.62 17.31
N ILE A 192 -16.17 20.17 18.26
CA ILE A 192 -14.90 19.52 17.96
C ILE A 192 -15.13 18.22 17.18
N MET A 193 -16.14 17.43 17.55
CA MET A 193 -16.50 16.21 16.82
C MET A 193 -16.99 16.53 15.39
N GLU A 194 -17.84 17.53 15.22
CA GLU A 194 -18.28 17.98 13.88
C GLU A 194 -17.12 18.47 13.02
N GLU A 195 -16.16 19.20 13.61
CA GLU A 195 -14.95 19.64 12.90
C GLU A 195 -14.05 18.45 12.52
N GLN A 196 -13.87 17.50 13.43
CA GLN A 196 -13.11 16.27 13.19
C GLN A 196 -13.73 15.42 12.08
N ASP A 197 -15.05 15.21 12.10
CA ASP A 197 -15.76 14.47 11.04
C ASP A 197 -15.57 15.16 9.68
N GLY A 198 -15.69 16.50 9.63
CA GLY A 198 -15.42 17.27 8.40
C GLY A 198 -13.97 17.14 7.91
N THR A 199 -12.99 16.96 8.81
CA THR A 199 -11.60 16.67 8.41
C THR A 199 -11.41 15.23 7.93
N LEU A 200 -12.11 14.25 8.53
CA LEU A 200 -12.06 12.85 8.12
C LEU A 200 -12.69 12.65 6.74
N ASP A 201 -13.78 13.36 6.42
CA ASP A 201 -14.40 13.31 5.10
C ASP A 201 -13.45 13.80 4.01
N ARG A 202 -12.75 14.92 4.25
CA ARG A 202 -11.74 15.45 3.32
C ARG A 202 -10.55 14.51 3.16
N LEU A 203 -10.13 13.88 4.25
CA LEU A 203 -9.04 12.90 4.24
C LEU A 203 -9.46 11.65 3.45
N SER A 204 -10.66 11.13 3.70
CA SER A 204 -11.25 10.00 2.98
C SER A 204 -11.35 10.27 1.48
N GLU A 205 -11.81 11.46 1.10
CA GLU A 205 -11.87 11.89 -0.29
C GLU A 205 -10.47 11.97 -0.92
N SER A 206 -9.47 12.47 -0.18
CA SER A 206 -8.07 12.49 -0.63
C SER A 206 -7.51 11.09 -0.82
N ILE A 207 -7.76 10.17 0.13
CA ILE A 207 -7.34 8.76 0.07
C ILE A 207 -8.01 8.07 -1.13
N SER A 208 -9.29 8.35 -1.37
CA SER A 208 -10.03 7.81 -2.52
C SER A 208 -9.42 8.27 -3.85
N ARG A 209 -9.10 9.56 -3.99
CA ARG A 209 -8.37 10.08 -5.16
C ARG A 209 -6.98 9.48 -5.30
N GLN A 210 -6.24 9.33 -4.19
CA GLN A 210 -4.92 8.69 -4.21
C GLN A 210 -5.00 7.22 -4.63
N ARG A 211 -6.05 6.51 -4.22
CA ARG A 211 -6.34 5.15 -4.66
C ARG A 211 -6.60 5.10 -6.17
N GLU A 212 -7.36 6.03 -6.71
CA GLU A 212 -7.59 6.11 -8.15
C GLU A 212 -6.29 6.38 -8.91
N LEU A 213 -5.46 7.31 -8.42
CA LEU A 213 -4.13 7.58 -8.99
C LEU A 213 -3.22 6.35 -8.95
N SER A 214 -3.24 5.57 -7.87
CA SER A 214 -2.47 4.32 -7.74
C SER A 214 -2.85 3.30 -8.82
N ILE A 215 -4.15 3.15 -9.08
CA ILE A 215 -4.65 2.26 -10.14
C ILE A 215 -4.19 2.76 -11.52
N GLN A 216 -4.34 4.06 -11.77
CA GLN A 216 -3.89 4.66 -13.04
C GLN A 216 -2.37 4.54 -13.25
N ILE A 217 -1.56 4.67 -12.18
CA ILE A 217 -0.12 4.44 -12.24
C ILE A 217 0.14 2.97 -12.61
N GLY A 218 -0.58 2.02 -12.00
CA GLY A 218 -0.47 0.60 -12.36
C GLY A 218 -0.75 0.35 -13.83
N ASP A 219 -1.88 0.84 -14.34
CA ASP A 219 -2.27 0.65 -15.74
C ASP A 219 -1.27 1.31 -16.72
N GLU A 220 -0.72 2.48 -16.37
CA GLU A 220 0.32 3.16 -17.14
C GLU A 220 1.65 2.41 -17.12
N LEU A 221 2.07 1.87 -15.97
CA LEU A 221 3.29 1.05 -15.87
C LEU A 221 3.15 -0.25 -16.68
N ASP A 222 1.98 -0.89 -16.64
CA ASP A 222 1.70 -2.08 -17.46
C ASP A 222 1.77 -1.74 -18.96
N SER A 223 1.19 -0.61 -19.38
CA SER A 223 1.27 -0.13 -20.76
C SER A 223 2.68 0.26 -21.18
N GLN A 224 3.45 0.89 -20.29
CA GLN A 224 4.85 1.22 -20.56
C GLN A 224 5.73 -0.04 -20.62
N GLY A 225 5.39 -1.10 -19.89
CA GLY A 225 6.01 -2.41 -20.01
C GLY A 225 5.88 -2.98 -21.43
N GLU A 226 4.67 -2.95 -22.00
CA GLU A 226 4.44 -3.36 -23.39
C GLU A 226 5.25 -2.51 -24.39
N LEU A 227 5.30 -1.19 -24.18
CA LEU A 227 6.10 -0.30 -25.03
C LEU A 227 7.62 -0.56 -24.91
N LEU A 228 8.11 -0.92 -23.72
CA LEU A 228 9.51 -1.25 -23.49
C LEU A 228 9.91 -2.55 -24.19
N ASP A 229 9.03 -3.57 -24.20
CA ASP A 229 9.24 -4.82 -24.93
C ASP A 229 9.33 -4.58 -26.45
N ASP A 230 8.41 -3.78 -26.99
CA ASP A 230 8.42 -3.39 -28.42
C ASP A 230 9.69 -2.61 -28.79
N LEU A 231 10.10 -1.72 -27.89
CA LEU A 231 11.31 -0.95 -28.04
C LEU A 231 12.55 -1.85 -27.99
N ASP A 232 12.60 -2.84 -27.09
CA ASP A 232 13.71 -3.78 -26.97
C ASP A 232 13.84 -4.57 -28.28
N GLU A 233 12.73 -5.08 -28.81
CA GLU A 233 12.70 -5.73 -30.13
C GLU A 233 13.18 -4.78 -31.25
N GLY A 234 12.81 -3.49 -31.17
CA GLY A 234 13.28 -2.44 -32.07
C GLY A 234 14.80 -2.19 -32.01
N VAL A 235 15.36 -2.15 -30.80
CA VAL A 235 16.80 -2.01 -30.55
C VAL A 235 17.53 -3.23 -31.07
N ASP A 236 17.03 -4.43 -30.81
CA ASP A 236 17.61 -5.69 -31.23
C ASP A 236 17.70 -5.80 -32.76
N ARG A 237 16.62 -5.39 -33.46
CA ARG A 237 16.60 -5.28 -34.93
C ARG A 237 17.61 -4.24 -35.43
N SER A 238 17.69 -3.09 -34.77
CA SER A 238 18.64 -2.03 -35.13
C SER A 238 20.09 -2.47 -34.95
N GLN A 239 20.39 -3.18 -33.85
CA GLN A 239 21.71 -3.73 -33.56
C GLN A 239 22.13 -4.77 -34.59
N ARG A 240 21.22 -5.66 -35.01
CA ARG A 240 21.47 -6.63 -36.11
C ARG A 240 21.75 -5.91 -37.43
N ARG A 241 21.01 -4.84 -37.76
CA ARG A 241 21.25 -4.02 -38.97
C ARG A 241 22.59 -3.31 -38.92
N ILE A 242 22.95 -2.69 -37.81
CA ILE A 242 24.24 -2.02 -37.60
C ILE A 242 25.38 -3.02 -37.70
N THR A 243 25.26 -4.19 -37.08
CA THR A 243 26.27 -5.26 -37.17
C THR A 243 26.47 -5.73 -38.61
N GLY A 244 25.37 -5.92 -39.34
CA GLY A 244 25.41 -6.23 -40.77
C GLY A 244 26.07 -5.14 -41.61
N ALA A 245 25.74 -3.87 -41.36
CA ALA A 245 26.35 -2.72 -42.03
C ALA A 245 27.85 -2.61 -41.72
N ARG A 246 28.26 -2.80 -40.47
CA ARG A 246 29.67 -2.84 -40.04
C ARG A 246 30.44 -3.95 -40.76
N LYS A 247 29.87 -5.15 -40.89
CA LYS A 247 30.52 -6.27 -41.61
C LYS A 247 30.71 -5.95 -43.09
N ARG A 248 29.72 -5.31 -43.73
CA ARG A 248 29.83 -4.87 -45.12
C ARG A 248 30.89 -3.78 -45.28
N LEU A 249 30.94 -2.81 -44.35
CA LEU A 249 31.99 -1.78 -44.31
C LEU A 249 33.38 -2.37 -44.10
N ASP A 250 33.56 -3.35 -43.22
CA ASP A 250 34.86 -4.02 -43.02
C ASP A 250 35.29 -4.77 -44.30
N THR A 251 34.35 -5.45 -44.94
CA THR A 251 34.62 -6.14 -46.22
C THR A 251 34.98 -5.13 -47.32
N PHE A 252 34.28 -4.00 -47.39
CA PHE A 252 34.58 -2.93 -48.34
C PHE A 252 35.95 -2.29 -48.05
N ALA A 253 36.26 -2.00 -46.78
CA ALA A 253 37.55 -1.45 -46.37
C ALA A 253 38.71 -2.39 -46.73
N ARG A 254 38.55 -3.70 -46.49
CA ARG A 254 39.53 -4.72 -46.92
C ARG A 254 39.69 -4.75 -48.43
N LYS A 255 38.58 -4.78 -49.19
CA LYS A 255 38.62 -4.79 -50.65
C LYS A 255 39.21 -3.49 -51.23
N ALA A 256 38.96 -2.35 -50.61
CA ALA A 256 39.57 -1.08 -50.98
C ALA A 256 41.08 -1.05 -50.69
N LYS A 257 41.52 -1.66 -49.57
CA LYS A 257 42.95 -1.80 -49.25
C LYS A 257 43.68 -2.68 -50.26
N ASP A 258 43.10 -3.81 -50.66
CA ASP A 258 43.74 -4.75 -51.58
C ASP A 258 43.78 -4.23 -53.02
N ASN A 259 42.72 -3.54 -53.46
CA ASN A 259 42.68 -2.94 -54.80
C ASN A 259 43.29 -1.53 -54.86
N GLY A 260 43.61 -0.94 -53.71
CA GLY A 260 44.16 0.41 -53.60
C GLY A 260 45.49 0.54 -54.34
N SER A 261 46.41 -0.42 -54.18
CA SER A 261 47.71 -0.40 -54.86
C SER A 261 47.59 -0.52 -56.38
N MET A 262 46.62 -1.30 -56.88
CA MET A 262 46.36 -1.43 -58.31
C MET A 262 45.75 -0.14 -58.88
N ILE A 263 44.78 0.46 -58.17
CA ILE A 263 44.17 1.73 -58.56
C ILE A 263 45.20 2.87 -58.58
N THR A 264 46.09 2.96 -57.59
CA THR A 264 47.13 4.00 -57.58
C THR A 264 48.10 3.86 -58.76
N ILE A 265 48.50 2.63 -59.12
CA ILE A 265 49.34 2.38 -60.31
C ILE A 265 48.62 2.83 -61.59
N VAL A 266 47.34 2.46 -61.77
CA VAL A 266 46.55 2.86 -62.96
C VAL A 266 46.40 4.39 -63.04
N VAL A 267 46.12 5.05 -61.92
CA VAL A 267 46.02 6.52 -61.86
C VAL A 267 47.37 7.17 -62.21
N LEU A 268 48.48 6.66 -61.71
CA LEU A 268 49.83 7.12 -62.07
C LEU A 268 50.10 6.99 -63.57
N ILE A 269 49.69 5.88 -64.20
CA ILE A 269 49.83 5.69 -65.65
C ILE A 269 48.99 6.71 -66.43
N ILE A 270 47.74 6.97 -66.02
CA ILE A 270 46.88 7.97 -66.67
C ILE A 270 47.49 9.37 -66.58
N ILE A 271 48.02 9.74 -65.40
CA ILE A 271 48.69 11.03 -65.20
C ILE A 271 49.93 11.13 -66.09
N LEU A 272 50.74 10.07 -66.18
CA LEU A 272 51.91 10.01 -67.07
C LEU A 272 51.51 10.22 -68.54
N VAL A 273 50.46 9.54 -69.02
CA VAL A 273 49.96 9.69 -70.39
C VAL A 273 49.48 11.11 -70.65
N LEU A 274 48.76 11.72 -69.70
CA LEU A 274 48.33 13.12 -69.79
C LEU A 274 49.50 14.09 -69.85
N LEU A 275 50.53 13.89 -69.03
CA LEU A 275 51.74 14.72 -69.07
C LEU A 275 52.46 14.60 -70.41
N ILE A 276 52.56 13.39 -70.99
CA ILE A 276 53.14 13.19 -72.32
C ILE A 276 52.30 13.90 -73.38
N ALA A 277 50.96 13.80 -73.31
CA ALA A 277 50.07 14.45 -74.27
C ALA A 277 50.07 15.98 -74.17
N LEU A 278 50.34 16.54 -72.98
CA LEU A 278 50.46 17.99 -72.78
C LEU A 278 51.86 18.54 -73.10
N LEU A 279 52.92 17.74 -72.92
CA LEU A 279 54.30 18.14 -73.18
C LEU A 279 54.68 18.01 -74.66
N LYS A 280 53.96 17.18 -75.42
CA LYS A 280 54.19 16.92 -76.85
C LYS A 280 53.31 17.82 -77.71
#